data_AF-A0A9D8Y123-F1
#
_entry.id   AF-A0A9D8Y123-F1
#
_cell.length_a   1.000
_cell.length_b   1.000
_cell.length_c   1.000
_cell.angle_alpha   90.00
_cell.angle_beta   90.00
_cell.angle_gamma   90.00
#
_symmetry.space_group_name_H-M   'P 1'
#
loop_
_entity.id
_entity.type
_entity.pdbx_description
1 polymer ?
#
loop_
_entity_poly.entity_id
_entity_poly.type
_entity_poly.pdbx_seq_one_letter_code
_entity_poly.pdbx_strand_id
1 'polypeptide(L)'
;DAGTLFRAIRLSRYNLESFSKLNQIPLEGRGVRHALKIADSFEICAKTSGAGGGDCALAIGNEEECSKLSESWKRTGFRVLSEVLSLKEENE
;
A
#
# COMPACT_ATOMS: atom_id res chain seq x y z
N ASP A 1 7.08 16.47 -4.96
CA ASP A 1 7.55 16.42 -3.56
C ASP A 1 6.97 15.18 -2.86
N ALA A 2 7.64 14.67 -1.82
CA ALA A 2 7.21 13.48 -1.09
C ALA A 2 5.85 13.66 -0.38
N GLY A 3 5.55 14.85 0.11
CA GLY A 3 4.28 15.15 0.78
C GLY A 3 3.07 15.03 -0.15
N THR A 4 3.18 15.51 -1.39
CA THR A 4 2.12 15.34 -2.41
C THR A 4 1.94 13.89 -2.81
N LEU A 5 3.04 13.13 -2.93
CA LEU A 5 2.96 11.70 -3.21
C LEU A 5 2.16 10.96 -2.11
N PHE A 6 2.50 11.19 -0.84
CA PHE A 6 1.82 10.57 0.30
C PHE A 6 0.33 10.93 0.35
N ARG A 7 0.00 12.22 0.15
CA ARG A 7 -1.40 12.66 0.05
C ARG A 7 -2.14 11.98 -1.10
N ALA A 8 -1.52 11.87 -2.28
CA ALA A 8 -2.14 11.25 -3.44
C ALA A 8 -2.44 9.76 -3.22
N ILE A 9 -1.52 9.01 -2.59
CA ILE A 9 -1.75 7.60 -2.24
C ILE A 9 -2.90 7.44 -1.25
N ARG A 10 -2.93 8.27 -0.19
CA ARG A 10 -4.03 8.25 0.80
C ARG A 10 -5.37 8.60 0.17
N LEU A 11 -5.42 9.64 -0.66
CA LEU A 11 -6.65 10.02 -1.37
C LEU A 11 -7.10 8.94 -2.35
N SER A 12 -6.16 8.29 -3.04
CA SER A 12 -6.46 7.15 -3.91
C SER A 12 -7.10 5.99 -3.14
N ARG A 13 -6.54 5.60 -1.99
CA ARG A 13 -7.15 4.57 -1.13
C ARG A 13 -8.56 4.97 -0.67
N TYR A 14 -8.73 6.20 -0.18
CA TYR A 14 -10.04 6.72 0.22
C TYR A 14 -11.08 6.65 -0.91
N ASN A 15 -10.70 7.03 -2.14
CA ASN A 15 -11.58 6.96 -3.29
C ASN A 15 -11.98 5.51 -3.63
N LEU A 16 -11.04 4.57 -3.55
CA LEU A 16 -11.32 3.15 -3.79
C LEU A 16 -12.19 2.54 -2.68
N GLU A 17 -11.95 2.87 -1.42
CA GLU A 17 -12.82 2.45 -0.31
C GLU A 17 -14.24 3.01 -0.46
N SER A 18 -14.36 4.28 -0.87
CA SER A 18 -15.66 4.93 -1.11
C SER A 18 -16.39 4.29 -2.29
N PHE A 19 -15.69 4.05 -3.40
CA PHE A 19 -16.23 3.33 -4.55
C PHE A 19 -16.70 1.91 -4.18
N SER A 20 -15.88 1.19 -3.41
CA SER A 20 -16.20 -0.16 -2.92
C SER A 20 -17.48 -0.18 -2.10
N LYS A 21 -17.66 0.78 -1.19
CA LYS A 21 -18.87 0.93 -0.37
C LYS A 21 -20.10 1.27 -1.21
N LEU A 22 -19.98 2.23 -2.11
CA LEU A 22 -21.10 2.69 -2.95
C LEU A 22 -21.61 1.59 -3.88
N ASN A 23 -20.70 0.80 -4.46
CA ASN A 23 -21.04 -0.22 -5.45
C ASN A 23 -21.16 -1.64 -4.86
N GLN A 24 -20.91 -1.81 -3.56
CA GLN A 24 -20.91 -3.11 -2.87
C GLN A 24 -19.94 -4.14 -3.50
N ILE A 25 -18.87 -3.66 -4.14
CA ILE A 25 -17.83 -4.50 -4.75
C ILE A 25 -16.63 -4.50 -3.80
N PRO A 26 -16.18 -5.66 -3.26
CA PRO A 26 -15.05 -5.71 -2.36
C PRO A 26 -13.73 -5.52 -3.13
N LEU A 27 -13.25 -4.27 -3.22
CA LEU A 27 -11.97 -3.97 -3.87
C LEU A 27 -10.77 -4.36 -3.00
N GLU A 28 -10.93 -4.37 -1.68
CA GLU A 28 -9.93 -4.83 -0.72
C GLU A 28 -10.37 -6.18 -0.11
N GLY A 29 -9.75 -7.26 -0.58
CA GLY A 29 -9.89 -8.58 0.04
C GLY A 29 -9.38 -8.60 1.49
N ARG A 30 -9.72 -9.65 2.25
CA ARG A 30 -9.32 -9.77 3.67
C ARG A 30 -7.80 -9.65 3.88
N GLY A 31 -7.00 -10.29 3.01
CA GLY A 31 -5.54 -10.25 3.08
C GLY A 31 -4.99 -8.85 2.85
N VAL A 32 -5.41 -8.19 1.76
CA VAL A 32 -5.00 -6.81 1.46
C VAL A 32 -5.42 -5.84 2.57
N ARG A 33 -6.66 -5.93 3.06
CA ARG A 33 -7.13 -5.08 4.17
C ARG A 33 -6.28 -5.27 5.42
N HIS A 34 -5.86 -6.49 5.72
CA HIS A 34 -4.96 -6.75 6.84
C HIS A 34 -3.58 -6.14 6.61
N ALA A 35 -3.01 -6.30 5.41
CA ALA A 35 -1.73 -5.70 5.03
C ALA A 35 -1.76 -4.16 5.15
N LEU A 36 -2.84 -3.53 4.70
CA LEU A 36 -3.04 -2.08 4.79
C LEU A 36 -3.17 -1.59 6.23
N LYS A 37 -3.85 -2.33 7.10
CA LYS A 37 -3.93 -2.01 8.54
C LYS A 37 -2.57 -2.08 9.23
N ILE A 38 -1.71 -3.02 8.83
CA ILE A 38 -0.34 -3.10 9.34
C ILE A 38 0.43 -1.85 8.90
N ALA A 39 0.34 -1.45 7.62
CA ALA A 39 0.97 -0.22 7.14
C ALA A 39 0.47 1.02 7.89
N ASP A 40 -0.83 1.11 8.18
CA ASP A 40 -1.41 2.21 8.97
C ASP A 40 -0.81 2.30 10.38
N SER A 41 -0.45 1.16 11.01
CA SER A 41 0.20 1.14 12.33
C SER A 41 1.65 1.65 12.34
N PHE A 42 2.29 1.69 11.17
CA PHE A 42 3.61 2.29 10.97
C PHE A 42 3.51 3.72 10.40
N GLU A 43 2.29 4.27 10.26
CA GLU A 43 2.01 5.55 9.59
C GLU A 43 2.42 5.61 8.11
N ILE A 44 2.69 4.46 7.50
CA ILE A 44 3.15 4.32 6.11
C ILE A 44 1.97 4.43 5.16
N CYS A 45 2.15 5.17 4.07
CA CYS A 45 1.12 5.34 3.05
C CYS A 45 1.00 4.08 2.19
N ALA A 46 -0.15 3.42 2.23
CA ALA A 46 -0.39 2.19 1.47
C ALA A 46 -1.78 2.17 0.82
N LYS A 47 -1.91 1.43 -0.29
CA LYS A 47 -3.18 1.19 -0.99
C LYS A 47 -3.19 -0.19 -1.66
N THR A 48 -4.38 -0.69 -1.98
CA THR A 48 -4.53 -1.81 -2.92
C THR A 48 -3.96 -1.45 -4.30
N SER A 49 -3.35 -2.41 -4.98
CA SER A 49 -2.76 -2.23 -6.32
C SER A 49 -3.50 -3.05 -7.38
N GLY A 50 -3.72 -2.47 -8.58
CA GLY A 50 -4.43 -3.11 -9.70
C GLY A 50 -5.92 -2.79 -9.77
N ALA A 51 -6.69 -3.66 -10.46
CA ALA A 51 -8.14 -3.50 -10.68
C ALA A 51 -9.00 -3.56 -9.40
N GLY A 52 -8.40 -3.99 -8.28
CA GLY A 52 -9.12 -4.32 -7.05
C GLY A 52 -9.76 -5.71 -7.10
N GLY A 53 -10.07 -6.27 -5.94
CA GLY A 53 -10.58 -7.63 -5.79
C GLY A 53 -9.52 -8.75 -5.80
N GLY A 54 -8.23 -8.39 -5.91
CA GLY A 54 -7.07 -9.30 -5.85
C GLY A 54 -6.08 -8.99 -4.71
N ASP A 55 -5.00 -9.79 -4.63
CA ASP A 55 -4.18 -10.06 -3.43
C ASP A 55 -3.05 -9.07 -3.09
N CYS A 56 -2.81 -8.02 -3.89
CA CYS A 56 -1.59 -7.20 -3.77
C CYS A 56 -1.83 -5.82 -3.12
N ALA A 57 -0.97 -5.46 -2.16
CA ALA A 57 -0.88 -4.13 -1.58
C ALA A 57 0.43 -3.45 -1.99
N LEU A 58 0.42 -2.12 -2.09
CA LEU A 58 1.63 -1.32 -2.23
C LEU A 58 1.74 -0.37 -1.04
N ALA A 59 2.97 -0.12 -0.60
CA ALA A 59 3.29 0.86 0.43
C ALA A 59 4.46 1.74 -0.05
N ILE A 60 4.46 3.00 0.35
CA ILE A 60 5.52 3.96 0.06
C ILE A 60 5.94 4.61 1.39
N GLY A 61 7.23 4.55 1.67
CA GLY A 61 7.90 5.13 2.82
C GLY A 61 9.41 5.20 2.57
N ASN A 62 10.18 5.60 3.57
CA ASN A 62 11.64 5.49 3.54
C ASN A 62 12.09 4.02 3.68
N GLU A 63 13.39 3.77 3.52
CA GLU A 63 13.95 2.41 3.53
C GLU A 63 13.73 1.69 4.88
N GLU A 64 13.88 2.39 6.01
CA GLU A 64 13.68 1.83 7.34
C GLU A 64 12.21 1.45 7.58
N GLU A 65 11.30 2.33 7.20
CA GLU A 65 9.85 2.11 7.24
C GLU A 65 9.44 0.90 6.40
N CYS A 66 9.89 0.86 5.15
CA CYS A 66 9.60 -0.24 4.22
C CYS A 66 10.18 -1.56 4.70
N SER A 67 11.37 -1.56 5.31
CA SER A 67 11.99 -2.76 5.88
C SER A 67 11.16 -3.32 7.05
N LYS A 68 10.76 -2.48 8.02
CA LYS A 68 9.90 -2.88 9.15
C LYS A 68 8.54 -3.40 8.69
N LEU A 69 7.95 -2.75 7.69
CA LEU A 69 6.68 -3.18 7.11
C LEU A 69 6.81 -4.52 6.38
N SER A 70 7.88 -4.72 5.60
CA SER A 70 8.19 -5.97 4.91
C SER A 70 8.27 -7.14 5.88
N GLU A 71 9.00 -7.00 6.98
CA GLU A 71 9.08 -8.03 8.03
C GLU A 71 7.71 -8.34 8.63
N SER A 72 6.90 -7.31 8.89
CA SER A 72 5.55 -7.47 9.45
C SER A 72 4.62 -8.19 8.49
N TRP A 73 4.65 -7.86 7.20
CA TRP A 73 3.87 -8.54 6.15
C TRP A 73 4.29 -10.00 5.96
N LYS A 74 5.59 -10.30 5.99
CA LYS A 74 6.08 -11.69 5.91
C LYS A 74 5.54 -12.56 7.05
N ARG A 75 5.40 -12.00 8.26
CA ARG A 75 4.85 -12.71 9.44
C ARG A 75 3.35 -13.03 9.33
N THR A 76 2.62 -12.35 8.45
CA THR A 76 1.16 -12.57 8.27
C THR A 76 0.83 -13.46 7.08
N GLY A 77 1.84 -14.08 6.46
CA GLY A 77 1.68 -14.92 5.27
C GLY A 77 1.56 -14.13 3.97
N PHE A 78 1.78 -12.82 4.01
CA PHE A 78 1.79 -11.97 2.82
C PHE A 78 3.13 -12.10 2.09
N ARG A 79 3.11 -12.44 0.80
CA ARG A 79 4.34 -12.55 0.00
C ARG A 79 4.80 -11.16 -0.44
N VAL A 80 5.98 -10.76 0.01
CA VAL A 80 6.64 -9.53 -0.44
C VAL A 80 7.40 -9.81 -1.75
N LEU A 81 7.12 -9.03 -2.80
CA LEU A 81 7.69 -9.23 -4.15
C LEU A 81 8.96 -8.41 -4.41
N SER A 82 9.09 -7.23 -3.80
CA SER A 82 10.29 -6.39 -3.87
C SER A 82 10.35 -5.46 -2.67
N GLU A 83 11.52 -5.30 -2.05
CA GLU A 83 11.66 -4.52 -0.82
C GLU A 83 11.83 -3.02 -1.07
N VAL A 84 12.42 -2.60 -2.20
CA VAL A 84 12.65 -1.18 -2.51
C VAL A 84 12.75 -0.98 -4.04
N LEU A 85 11.78 -0.29 -4.64
CA LEU A 85 12.00 0.37 -5.93
C LEU A 85 12.58 1.75 -5.63
N SER A 86 13.90 1.85 -5.63
CA SER A 86 14.55 3.17 -5.60
C SER A 86 14.23 3.86 -6.92
N LEU A 87 13.50 4.98 -6.86
CA LEU A 87 13.42 5.90 -7.97
C LEU A 87 14.83 6.48 -8.13
N LYS A 88 15.63 5.89 -9.00
CA LYS A 88 16.84 6.55 -9.47
C LYS A 88 16.38 7.77 -10.26
N GLU A 89 16.81 8.96 -9.85
CA GLU A 89 16.75 10.12 -10.74
C GLU A 89 17.58 9.76 -11.96
N GLU A 90 16.95 9.64 -13.13
CA GLU A 90 17.65 9.67 -14.40
C GLU A 90 18.21 11.09 -14.53
N ASN A 91 19.50 11.23 -14.24
CA ASN A 91 20.23 12.46 -14.54
C ASN A 91 20.22 12.64 -16.07
N GLU A 92 19.51 13.65 -16.55
CA GLU A 92 19.67 14.24 -17.89
C GLU A 92 21.07 14.84 -18.08
#